data_AF-A0A2V4E9H7-F1
#
_entry.id   AF-A0A2V4E9H7-F1
#
_cell.length_a   1.000
_cell.length_b   1.000
_cell.length_c   1.000
_cell.angle_alpha   90.00
_cell.angle_beta   90.00
_cell.angle_gamma   90.00
#
_symmetry.space_group_name_H-M   'P 1'
#
loop_
_entity.id
_entity.type
_entity.pdbx_description
1 polymer ?
#
loop_
_entity_poly.entity_id
_entity_poly.type
_entity_poly.pdbx_seq_one_letter_code
_entity_poly.pdbx_strand_id
1 'polypeptide(L)'
;MTVQEIEEIKKVDEIMFNLQNFTDPQKALLQAGEFLKELNLIEDQTNIEEIIQAYTDNLHKQLAKIIQRKAVSFNWTTWEYLRKYADEDGIQVEEHFKEYALIVLRFNDQLTAWRNEMDGQNYRILAQNLDHDRSNIHDFCLMDIKLLDRLADINKQEPFGMSQKTNPDRPDFGQAIVKACCENTCKILASFK
;
A
#
# COMPACT_ATOMS: atom_id res chain seq x y z
N MET A 1 3.31 -18.68 -4.63
CA MET A 1 2.02 -18.33 -5.23
C MET A 1 2.19 -18.35 -6.74
N THR A 2 1.21 -18.83 -7.47
CA THR A 2 1.16 -18.79 -8.94
C THR A 2 0.77 -17.40 -9.44
N VAL A 3 0.83 -17.15 -10.75
CA VAL A 3 0.37 -15.86 -11.30
C VAL A 3 -1.10 -15.60 -10.98
N GLN A 4 -1.96 -16.61 -11.14
CA GLN A 4 -3.39 -16.49 -10.83
C GLN A 4 -3.63 -16.21 -9.34
N GLU A 5 -2.94 -16.92 -8.45
CA GLU A 5 -3.09 -16.70 -7.00
C GLU A 5 -2.67 -15.27 -6.60
N ILE A 6 -1.67 -14.70 -7.28
CA ILE A 6 -1.24 -13.32 -7.01
C ILE A 6 -2.27 -12.31 -7.52
N GLU A 7 -2.91 -12.54 -8.66
CA GLU A 7 -3.98 -11.67 -9.14
C GLU A 7 -5.19 -11.68 -8.19
N GLU A 8 -5.55 -12.84 -7.62
CA GLU A 8 -6.62 -12.89 -6.61
C GLU A 8 -6.25 -12.16 -5.32
N ILE A 9 -5.04 -12.34 -4.78
CA ILE A 9 -4.66 -11.61 -3.55
C ILE A 9 -4.52 -10.09 -3.80
N LYS A 10 -4.17 -9.66 -5.01
CA LYS A 10 -4.17 -8.23 -5.36
C LYS A 10 -5.57 -7.63 -5.33
N LYS A 11 -6.59 -8.35 -5.82
CA LYS A 11 -7.99 -7.89 -5.68
C LYS A 11 -8.39 -7.76 -4.21
N VAL A 12 -7.95 -8.70 -3.36
CA VAL A 12 -8.13 -8.59 -1.90
C VAL A 12 -7.44 -7.33 -1.38
N ASP A 13 -6.18 -7.08 -1.75
CA ASP A 13 -5.46 -5.87 -1.34
C ASP A 13 -6.20 -4.59 -1.76
N GLU A 14 -6.66 -4.52 -3.01
CA GLU A 14 -7.44 -3.39 -3.54
C GLU A 14 -8.73 -3.14 -2.74
N ILE A 15 -9.49 -4.20 -2.44
CA ILE A 15 -10.71 -4.08 -1.63
C ILE A 15 -10.36 -3.58 -0.22
N MET A 16 -9.38 -4.20 0.44
CA MET A 16 -9.03 -3.89 1.83
C MET A 16 -8.48 -2.47 2.00
N PHE A 17 -7.66 -2.01 1.05
CA PHE A 17 -7.10 -0.65 1.08
C PHE A 17 -8.15 0.43 0.79
N ASN A 18 -9.22 0.09 0.06
CA ASN A 18 -10.30 1.03 -0.28
C ASN A 18 -11.55 0.82 0.57
N LEU A 19 -11.49 0.03 1.64
CA LEU A 19 -12.68 -0.48 2.30
C LEU A 19 -13.64 0.63 2.78
N GLN A 20 -13.10 1.73 3.31
CA GLN A 20 -13.89 2.89 3.77
C GLN A 20 -14.56 3.67 2.64
N ASN A 21 -14.10 3.49 1.39
CA ASN A 21 -14.62 4.19 0.21
C ASN A 21 -15.81 3.45 -0.42
N PHE A 22 -16.08 2.21 -0.01
CA PHE A 22 -17.24 1.47 -0.49
C PHE A 22 -18.53 1.94 0.19
N THR A 23 -19.61 2.00 -0.59
CA THR A 23 -20.96 2.30 -0.08
C THR A 23 -21.42 1.27 0.96
N ASP A 24 -21.02 0.01 0.79
CA ASP A 24 -21.29 -1.09 1.71
C ASP A 24 -19.99 -1.83 2.04
N PRO A 25 -19.25 -1.38 3.08
CA PRO A 25 -17.98 -1.98 3.47
C PRO A 25 -18.10 -3.45 3.92
N GLN A 26 -19.22 -3.83 4.55
CA GLN A 26 -19.41 -5.23 4.96
C GLN A 26 -19.54 -6.15 3.74
N LYS A 27 -20.32 -5.75 2.74
CA LYS A 27 -20.40 -6.50 1.49
C LYS A 27 -19.06 -6.60 0.78
N ALA A 28 -18.28 -5.52 0.76
CA ALA A 28 -16.93 -5.53 0.19
C ALA A 28 -16.00 -6.48 0.94
N LEU A 29 -16.05 -6.52 2.29
CA LEU A 29 -15.30 -7.50 3.09
C LEU A 29 -15.67 -8.94 2.73
N LEU A 30 -16.95 -9.25 2.57
CA LEU A 30 -17.39 -10.59 2.17
C LEU A 30 -16.89 -10.97 0.77
N GLN A 31 -16.87 -10.02 -0.17
CA GLN A 31 -16.26 -10.23 -1.49
C GLN A 31 -14.75 -10.51 -1.39
N ALA A 32 -14.03 -9.82 -0.52
CA ALA A 32 -12.63 -10.15 -0.24
C ALA A 32 -12.49 -11.56 0.38
N GLY A 33 -13.43 -11.97 1.23
CA GLY A 33 -13.53 -13.33 1.75
C GLY A 33 -13.68 -14.40 0.68
N GLU A 34 -14.46 -14.14 -0.38
CA GLU A 34 -14.60 -15.07 -1.52
C GLU A 34 -13.24 -15.36 -2.17
N PHE A 35 -12.46 -14.32 -2.49
CA PHE A 35 -11.12 -14.47 -3.05
C PHE A 35 -10.14 -15.15 -2.07
N LEU A 36 -10.19 -14.83 -0.78
CA LEU A 36 -9.36 -15.49 0.24
C LEU A 36 -9.68 -16.99 0.36
N LYS A 37 -10.94 -17.37 0.21
CA LYS A 37 -11.37 -18.77 0.21
C LYS A 37 -10.90 -19.52 -1.03
N GLU A 38 -10.96 -18.89 -2.21
CA GLU A 38 -10.39 -19.46 -3.44
C GLU A 38 -8.89 -19.73 -3.33
N LEU A 39 -8.18 -18.88 -2.57
CA LEU A 39 -6.77 -19.05 -2.22
C LEU A 39 -6.51 -20.07 -1.10
N ASN A 40 -7.55 -20.70 -0.55
CA ASN A 40 -7.49 -21.58 0.62
C ASN A 40 -6.82 -20.93 1.85
N LEU A 41 -7.01 -19.61 2.03
CA LEU A 41 -6.46 -18.86 3.17
C LEU A 41 -7.44 -18.78 4.35
N ILE A 42 -8.72 -19.06 4.10
CA ILE A 42 -9.81 -19.12 5.09
C ILE A 42 -10.76 -20.27 4.75
N GLU A 43 -11.53 -20.74 5.73
CA GLU A 43 -12.56 -21.78 5.56
C GLU A 43 -13.94 -21.19 5.28
N ASP A 44 -14.31 -20.12 5.99
CA ASP A 44 -15.64 -19.48 5.91
C ASP A 44 -15.55 -18.02 5.42
N GLN A 45 -16.00 -17.79 4.18
CA GLN A 45 -16.05 -16.47 3.56
C GLN A 45 -17.17 -15.57 4.11
N THR A 46 -17.99 -16.06 5.05
CA THR A 46 -19.01 -15.26 5.76
C THR A 46 -18.54 -14.78 7.12
N ASN A 47 -17.42 -15.31 7.61
CA ASN A 47 -16.85 -14.95 8.89
C ASN A 47 -15.92 -13.73 8.76
N ILE A 48 -16.46 -12.55 9.07
CA ILE A 48 -15.73 -11.27 8.99
C ILE A 48 -14.45 -11.28 9.86
N GLU A 49 -14.50 -11.88 11.05
CA GLU A 49 -13.33 -11.92 11.93
C GLU A 49 -12.20 -12.75 11.32
N GLU A 50 -12.54 -13.90 10.73
CA GLU A 50 -11.58 -14.78 10.04
C GLU A 50 -10.98 -14.09 8.81
N ILE A 51 -11.81 -13.43 7.99
CA ILE A 51 -11.36 -12.65 6.83
C ILE A 51 -10.34 -11.59 7.24
N ILE A 52 -10.69 -10.77 8.24
CA ILE A 52 -9.83 -9.69 8.74
C ILE A 52 -8.53 -10.26 9.30
N GLN A 53 -8.61 -11.32 10.10
CA GLN A 53 -7.44 -11.92 10.72
C GLN A 53 -6.49 -12.52 9.68
N ALA A 54 -7.00 -13.32 8.74
CA ALA A 54 -6.20 -13.92 7.69
C ALA A 54 -5.52 -12.87 6.80
N TYR A 55 -6.24 -11.82 6.42
CA TYR A 55 -5.68 -10.72 5.64
C TYR A 55 -4.62 -9.94 6.40
N THR A 56 -4.89 -9.57 7.65
CA THR A 56 -3.96 -8.82 8.51
C THR A 56 -2.66 -9.59 8.73
N ASP A 57 -2.74 -10.90 8.96
CA ASP A 57 -1.56 -11.75 9.11
C ASP A 57 -0.76 -11.87 7.81
N ASN A 58 -1.42 -11.94 6.66
CA ASN A 58 -0.77 -11.88 5.36
C ASN A 58 -0.03 -10.55 5.15
N LEU A 59 -0.70 -9.44 5.45
CA LEU A 59 -0.16 -8.09 5.31
C LEU A 59 1.08 -7.89 6.19
N HIS A 60 1.03 -8.32 7.45
CA HIS A 60 2.17 -8.28 8.36
C HIS A 60 3.36 -9.11 7.86
N LYS A 61 3.10 -10.30 7.29
CA LYS A 61 4.15 -11.13 6.69
C LYS A 61 4.81 -10.44 5.51
N GLN A 62 4.05 -9.75 4.65
CA GLN A 62 4.62 -8.99 3.53
C GLN A 62 5.42 -7.78 4.00
N LEU A 63 4.87 -7.01 4.95
CA LEU A 63 5.58 -5.89 5.56
C LEU A 63 6.93 -6.30 6.16
N ALA A 64 7.00 -7.45 6.83
CA ALA A 64 8.24 -7.94 7.41
C ALA A 64 9.34 -8.25 6.36
N LYS A 65 8.96 -8.57 5.12
CA LYS A 65 9.90 -8.76 4.01
C LYS A 65 10.36 -7.43 3.40
N ILE A 66 9.48 -6.42 3.41
CA ILE A 66 9.71 -5.11 2.79
C ILE A 66 10.50 -4.18 3.71
N ILE A 67 10.06 -4.06 4.97
CA ILE A 67 10.66 -3.16 5.95
C ILE A 67 11.94 -3.80 6.49
N GLN A 68 13.07 -3.28 6.04
CA GLN A 68 14.39 -3.66 6.51
C GLN A 68 15.00 -2.58 7.42
N ARG A 69 14.50 -1.33 7.32
CA ARG A 69 15.03 -0.17 8.04
C ARG A 69 13.89 0.77 8.43
N LYS A 70 13.89 1.27 9.67
CA LYS A 70 12.93 2.27 10.14
C LYS A 70 13.63 3.63 10.17
N ALA A 71 13.64 4.33 9.04
CA ALA A 71 14.32 5.62 8.91
C ALA A 71 13.37 6.81 8.74
N VAL A 72 12.23 6.60 8.07
CA VAL A 72 11.25 7.64 7.73
C VAL A 72 9.89 7.30 8.34
N SER A 73 9.15 8.34 8.72
CA SER A 73 7.75 8.30 9.16
C SER A 73 7.01 9.55 8.69
N PHE A 74 5.68 9.51 8.68
CA PHE A 74 4.85 10.63 8.23
C PHE A 74 4.05 11.25 9.38
N ASN A 75 4.04 12.57 9.45
CA ASN A 75 3.24 13.33 10.42
C ASN A 75 1.82 13.53 9.89
N TRP A 76 0.94 12.57 10.19
CA TRP A 76 -0.45 12.61 9.74
C TRP A 76 -1.26 13.76 10.34
N THR A 77 -0.85 14.33 11.48
CA THR A 77 -1.47 15.55 12.03
C THR A 77 -1.16 16.78 11.17
N THR A 78 0.07 16.91 10.67
CA THR A 78 0.41 17.93 9.67
C THR A 78 -0.44 17.75 8.41
N TRP A 79 -0.62 16.51 7.93
CA TRP A 79 -1.49 16.25 6.78
C TRP A 79 -2.93 16.69 7.01
N GLU A 80 -3.54 16.32 8.14
CA GLU A 80 -4.91 16.71 8.49
C GLU A 80 -5.09 18.23 8.50
N TYR A 81 -4.10 18.97 9.02
CA TYR A 81 -4.11 20.43 9.00
C TYR A 81 -3.99 20.99 7.58
N LEU A 82 -3.10 20.43 6.75
CA LEU A 82 -2.79 20.95 5.42
C LEU A 82 -3.74 20.50 4.31
N ARG A 83 -4.61 19.50 4.57
CA ARG A 83 -5.44 18.84 3.56
C ARG A 83 -6.16 19.82 2.63
N LYS A 84 -6.80 20.85 3.17
CA LYS A 84 -7.50 21.86 2.36
C LYS A 84 -6.58 22.57 1.35
N TYR A 85 -5.38 22.95 1.77
CA TYR A 85 -4.41 23.61 0.89
C TYR A 85 -3.85 22.63 -0.15
N ALA A 86 -3.63 21.39 0.27
CA ALA A 86 -3.15 20.34 -0.61
C ALA A 86 -4.17 20.01 -1.71
N ASP A 87 -5.46 19.97 -1.39
CA ASP A 87 -6.54 19.74 -2.35
C ASP A 87 -6.63 20.87 -3.40
N GLU A 88 -6.45 22.12 -2.98
CA GLU A 88 -6.40 23.30 -3.87
C GLU A 88 -5.21 23.24 -4.84
N ASP A 89 -4.07 22.71 -4.39
CA ASP A 89 -2.85 22.54 -5.18
C ASP A 89 -2.80 21.20 -5.95
N GLY A 90 -3.85 20.36 -5.83
CA GLY A 90 -3.93 19.07 -6.52
C GLY A 90 -2.96 18.00 -6.02
N ILE A 91 -2.51 18.10 -4.76
CA ILE A 91 -1.63 17.11 -4.13
C ILE A 91 -2.46 15.89 -3.70
N GLN A 92 -2.06 14.68 -4.11
CA GLN A 92 -2.85 13.45 -3.95
C GLN A 92 -2.14 12.39 -3.09
N VAL A 93 -1.61 12.80 -1.94
CA VAL A 93 -0.72 11.96 -1.11
C VAL A 93 -1.32 10.61 -0.72
N GLU A 94 -2.60 10.58 -0.33
CA GLU A 94 -3.28 9.34 0.08
C GLU A 94 -3.44 8.38 -1.10
N GLU A 95 -3.78 8.89 -2.28
CA GLU A 95 -3.97 8.09 -3.49
C GLU A 95 -2.64 7.55 -4.00
N HIS A 96 -1.64 8.41 -4.19
CA HIS A 96 -0.34 7.97 -4.70
C HIS A 96 0.34 6.99 -3.73
N PHE A 97 0.24 7.22 -2.41
CA PHE A 97 0.78 6.30 -1.41
C PHE A 97 0.12 4.93 -1.51
N LYS A 98 -1.22 4.89 -1.64
CA LYS A 98 -2.01 3.67 -1.80
C LYS A 98 -1.63 2.92 -3.08
N GLU A 99 -1.58 3.60 -4.22
CA GLU A 99 -1.19 2.99 -5.50
C GLU A 99 0.22 2.40 -5.43
N TYR A 100 1.19 3.14 -4.87
CA TYR A 100 2.54 2.62 -4.68
C TYR A 100 2.55 1.40 -3.75
N ALA A 101 1.81 1.44 -2.63
CA ALA A 101 1.75 0.33 -1.68
C ALA A 101 1.16 -0.94 -2.30
N LEU A 102 0.08 -0.82 -3.08
CA LEU A 102 -0.55 -1.96 -3.77
C LEU A 102 0.43 -2.64 -4.75
N ILE A 103 1.25 -1.87 -5.47
CA ILE A 103 2.29 -2.45 -6.33
C ILE A 103 3.38 -3.14 -5.50
N VAL A 104 3.92 -2.45 -4.49
CA VAL A 104 5.10 -2.94 -3.75
C VAL A 104 4.79 -4.18 -2.91
N LEU A 105 3.58 -4.28 -2.35
CA LEU A 105 3.17 -5.42 -1.53
C LEU A 105 3.33 -6.77 -2.23
N ARG A 106 3.06 -6.82 -3.54
CA ARG A 106 3.12 -8.05 -4.34
C ARG A 106 4.26 -8.07 -5.35
N PHE A 107 5.10 -7.03 -5.39
CA PHE A 107 6.13 -6.86 -6.42
C PHE A 107 7.05 -8.08 -6.56
N ASN A 108 7.67 -8.53 -5.47
CA ASN A 108 8.61 -9.65 -5.52
C ASN A 108 7.92 -11.01 -5.73
N ASP A 109 6.73 -11.18 -5.16
CA ASP A 109 5.93 -12.40 -5.38
C ASP A 109 5.55 -12.49 -6.86
N GLN A 110 5.13 -11.38 -7.48
CA GLN A 110 4.78 -11.29 -8.90
C GLN A 110 5.97 -11.63 -9.81
N LEU A 111 7.13 -11.02 -9.56
CA LEU A 111 8.34 -11.31 -10.33
C LEU A 111 8.71 -12.80 -10.24
N THR A 112 8.55 -13.39 -9.05
CA THR A 112 8.83 -14.80 -8.82
C THR A 112 7.87 -15.69 -9.60
N ALA A 113 6.57 -15.42 -9.56
CA ALA A 113 5.56 -16.19 -10.28
C ALA A 113 5.75 -16.09 -11.80
N TRP A 114 5.94 -14.89 -12.35
CA TRP A 114 6.21 -14.71 -13.78
C TRP A 114 7.48 -15.43 -14.21
N ARG A 115 8.54 -15.38 -13.41
CA ARG A 115 9.79 -16.10 -13.72
C ARG A 115 9.59 -17.61 -13.80
N ASN A 116 8.67 -18.16 -13.02
CA ASN A 116 8.40 -19.59 -12.96
C ASN A 116 7.44 -20.07 -14.05
N GLU A 117 6.50 -19.22 -14.49
CA GLU A 117 5.38 -19.62 -15.35
C GLU A 117 5.44 -19.08 -16.78
N MET A 118 6.25 -18.05 -17.03
CA MET A 118 6.33 -17.39 -18.33
C MET A 118 7.67 -17.67 -19.03
N ASP A 119 7.68 -17.56 -20.35
CA ASP A 119 8.94 -17.57 -21.09
C ASP A 119 9.79 -16.33 -20.78
N GLY A 120 11.09 -16.45 -21.04
CA GLY A 120 12.06 -15.42 -20.67
C GLY A 120 11.85 -14.06 -21.35
N GLN A 121 11.21 -14.00 -22.51
CA GLN A 121 10.95 -12.72 -23.19
C GLN A 121 9.74 -12.02 -22.55
N ASN A 122 8.64 -12.74 -22.36
CA ASN A 122 7.45 -12.21 -21.71
C ASN A 122 7.74 -11.78 -20.27
N TYR A 123 8.46 -12.59 -19.50
CA TYR A 123 8.91 -12.22 -18.14
C TYR A 123 9.67 -10.90 -18.14
N ARG A 124 10.64 -10.70 -19.04
CA ARG A 124 11.47 -9.47 -19.06
C ARG A 124 10.63 -8.23 -19.34
N ILE A 125 9.72 -8.30 -20.32
CA ILE A 125 8.84 -7.17 -20.67
C ILE A 125 7.93 -6.82 -19.49
N LEU A 126 7.27 -7.82 -18.90
CA LEU A 126 6.36 -7.60 -17.78
C LEU A 126 7.09 -7.08 -16.53
N ALA A 127 8.26 -7.64 -16.22
CA ALA A 127 9.07 -7.17 -15.10
C ALA A 127 9.56 -5.71 -15.29
N GLN A 128 9.95 -5.35 -16.51
CA GLN A 128 10.36 -3.97 -16.83
C GLN A 128 9.19 -2.99 -16.71
N ASN A 129 8.01 -3.35 -17.22
CA ASN A 129 6.82 -2.51 -17.12
C ASN A 129 6.41 -2.32 -15.65
N LEU A 130 6.38 -3.40 -14.86
CA LEU A 130 6.03 -3.31 -13.44
C LEU A 130 7.04 -2.45 -12.66
N ASP A 131 8.34 -2.57 -12.95
CA ASP A 131 9.38 -1.75 -12.31
C ASP A 131 9.28 -0.27 -12.71
N HIS A 132 8.90 0.00 -13.96
CA HIS A 132 8.63 1.34 -14.48
C HIS A 132 7.43 1.97 -13.75
N ASP A 133 6.30 1.26 -13.70
CA ASP A 133 5.08 1.72 -13.03
C ASP A 133 5.34 1.99 -11.54
N ARG A 134 6.00 1.05 -10.86
CA ARG A 134 6.43 1.21 -9.45
C ARG A 134 7.30 2.45 -9.26
N SER A 135 8.23 2.70 -10.17
CA SER A 135 9.17 3.83 -10.05
C SER A 135 8.50 5.16 -10.33
N ASN A 136 7.60 5.23 -11.33
CA ASN A 136 6.82 6.41 -11.66
C ASN A 136 5.91 6.83 -10.50
N ILE A 137 5.14 5.91 -9.93
CA ILE A 137 4.24 6.26 -8.82
C ILE A 137 5.02 6.62 -7.55
N HIS A 138 6.20 6.04 -7.34
CA HIS A 138 7.10 6.46 -6.27
C HIS A 138 7.58 7.91 -6.47
N ASP A 139 7.88 8.33 -7.71
CA ASP A 139 8.24 9.71 -8.00
C ASP A 139 7.11 10.69 -7.66
N PHE A 140 5.85 10.33 -7.94
CA PHE A 140 4.69 11.11 -7.51
C PHE A 140 4.58 11.18 -5.98
N CYS A 141 4.75 10.06 -5.27
CA CYS A 141 4.78 10.06 -3.81
C CYS A 141 5.85 11.01 -3.24
N LEU A 142 7.06 10.98 -3.79
CA LEU A 142 8.17 11.84 -3.35
C LEU A 142 7.91 13.32 -3.67
N MET A 143 7.25 13.59 -4.80
CA MET A 143 6.83 14.94 -5.16
C MET A 143 5.77 15.47 -4.19
N ASP A 144 4.75 14.68 -3.86
CA ASP A 144 3.72 15.04 -2.89
C ASP A 144 4.31 15.33 -1.51
N ILE A 145 5.19 14.47 -1.00
CA ILE A 145 5.89 14.68 0.28
C ILE A 145 6.62 16.02 0.26
N LYS A 146 7.36 16.31 -0.81
CA LYS A 146 8.12 17.55 -0.94
C LYS A 146 7.23 18.79 -1.01
N LEU A 147 6.08 18.70 -1.68
CA LEU A 147 5.11 19.78 -1.77
C LEU A 147 4.43 20.01 -0.41
N LEU A 148 4.07 18.94 0.30
CA LEU A 148 3.51 19.02 1.65
C LEU A 148 4.50 19.60 2.66
N ASP A 149 5.78 19.22 2.60
CA ASP A 149 6.80 19.81 3.46
C ASP A 149 6.98 21.31 3.20
N ARG A 150 6.84 21.75 1.94
CA ARG A 150 6.84 23.18 1.59
C ARG A 150 5.60 23.89 2.12
N LEU A 151 4.42 23.28 1.99
CA LEU A 151 3.18 23.84 2.55
C LEU A 151 3.25 23.92 4.07
N ALA A 152 3.86 22.94 4.74
CA ALA A 152 4.10 22.94 6.17
C ALA A 152 4.97 24.14 6.58
N ASP A 153 6.09 24.38 5.87
CA ASP A 153 6.97 25.53 6.12
C ASP A 153 6.24 26.87 5.98
N ILE A 154 5.49 27.05 4.88
CA ILE A 154 4.67 28.26 4.63
C ILE A 154 3.66 28.49 5.76
N ASN A 155 3.01 27.42 6.22
CA ASN A 155 1.97 27.46 7.25
C ASN A 155 2.50 27.28 8.68
N LYS A 156 3.82 27.31 8.88
CA LYS A 156 4.50 27.16 10.17
C LYS A 156 4.10 25.89 10.93
N GLN A 157 3.93 24.79 10.21
CA GLN A 157 3.69 23.45 10.76
C GLN A 157 4.99 22.62 10.77
N GLU A 158 4.99 21.52 11.51
CA GLU A 158 6.06 20.52 11.41
C GLU A 158 6.05 19.85 10.02
N PRO A 159 7.20 19.42 9.49
CA PRO A 159 7.27 18.68 8.23
C PRO A 159 6.35 17.45 8.22
N PHE A 160 5.80 17.15 7.05
CA PHE A 160 5.07 15.92 6.83
C PHE A 160 6.02 14.72 6.82
N GLY A 161 7.13 14.81 6.07
CA GLY A 161 8.17 13.79 6.03
C GLY A 161 9.15 13.94 7.21
N MET A 162 9.13 12.98 8.14
CA MET A 162 10.04 12.96 9.29
C MET A 162 11.09 11.86 9.12
N SER A 163 12.37 12.19 9.30
CA SER A 163 13.46 11.23 9.14
C SER A 163 14.43 11.25 10.33
N GLN A 164 14.84 10.07 10.79
CA GLN A 164 15.93 9.91 11.76
C GLN A 164 17.31 9.91 11.08
N LYS A 165 17.36 9.71 9.76
CA LYS A 165 18.57 9.75 8.94
C LYS A 165 18.74 11.16 8.37
N THR A 166 19.97 11.69 8.39
CA THR A 166 20.27 13.03 7.87
C THR A 166 19.92 13.19 6.38
N ASN A 167 20.12 12.13 5.59
CA ASN A 167 19.78 12.08 4.16
C ASN A 167 19.06 10.75 3.85
N PRO A 168 17.75 10.65 4.11
CA PRO A 168 16.98 9.46 3.74
C PRO A 168 17.03 9.28 2.22
N ASP A 169 17.19 8.04 1.77
CA ASP A 169 17.20 7.69 0.36
C ASP A 169 15.82 7.23 -0.12
N ARG A 170 15.67 7.04 -1.43
CA ARG A 170 14.39 6.61 -2.03
C ARG A 170 13.86 5.31 -1.38
N PRO A 171 14.66 4.24 -1.18
CA PRO A 171 14.21 3.06 -0.44
C PRO A 171 13.67 3.34 0.96
N ASP A 172 14.28 4.27 1.72
CA ASP A 172 13.80 4.64 3.05
C ASP A 172 12.36 5.20 3.00
N PHE A 173 12.07 6.10 2.05
CA PHE A 173 10.73 6.63 1.83
C PHE A 173 9.76 5.54 1.33
N GLY A 174 10.18 4.72 0.37
CA GLY A 174 9.36 3.65 -0.18
C GLY A 174 8.88 2.67 0.92
N GLN A 175 9.78 2.25 1.81
CA GLN A 175 9.41 1.38 2.94
C GLN A 175 8.44 2.07 3.90
N ALA A 176 8.64 3.37 4.17
CA ALA A 176 7.77 4.14 5.05
C ALA A 176 6.37 4.32 4.47
N ILE A 177 6.23 4.54 3.15
CA ILE A 177 4.94 4.67 2.45
C ILE A 177 4.13 3.39 2.62
N VAL A 178 4.72 2.25 2.24
CA VAL A 178 4.04 0.94 2.33
C VAL A 178 3.63 0.66 3.77
N LYS A 179 4.53 0.92 4.73
CA LYS A 179 4.25 0.77 6.16
C LYS A 179 3.04 1.61 6.59
N ALA A 180 3.02 2.89 6.23
CA ALA A 180 1.97 3.81 6.63
C ALA A 180 0.60 3.38 6.07
N CYS A 181 0.53 2.99 4.79
CA CYS A 181 -0.71 2.49 4.20
C CYS A 181 -1.19 1.21 4.88
N CYS A 182 -0.31 0.24 5.09
CA CYS A 182 -0.68 -1.03 5.71
C CYS A 182 -1.12 -0.84 7.17
N GLU A 183 -0.44 0.00 7.94
CA GLU A 183 -0.84 0.32 9.32
C GLU A 183 -2.20 1.04 9.36
N ASN A 184 -2.48 1.91 8.39
CA ASN A 184 -3.80 2.53 8.25
C ASN A 184 -4.88 1.48 7.93
N THR A 185 -4.64 0.60 6.95
CA THR A 185 -5.56 -0.50 6.62
C THR A 185 -5.82 -1.39 7.84
N CYS A 186 -4.79 -1.78 8.59
CA CYS A 186 -4.99 -2.56 9.82
C CYS A 186 -5.86 -1.84 10.85
N LYS A 187 -5.69 -0.52 11.04
CA LYS A 187 -6.51 0.28 11.96
C LYS A 187 -7.97 0.33 11.51
N ILE A 188 -8.20 0.51 10.21
CA ILE A 188 -9.54 0.47 9.60
C ILE A 188 -10.18 -0.88 9.84
N LEU A 189 -9.50 -1.98 9.53
CA LEU A 189 -10.03 -3.32 9.70
C LEU A 189 -10.33 -3.63 11.18
N ALA A 190 -9.53 -3.12 12.11
CA ALA A 190 -9.78 -3.28 13.54
C ALA A 190 -11.10 -2.63 14.01
N SER A 191 -11.66 -1.65 13.29
CA SER A 191 -12.99 -1.08 13.62
C SER A 191 -14.17 -1.93 13.16
N PHE A 192 -13.92 -3.02 12.43
CA PHE A 192 -14.95 -3.98 11.98
C PHE A 192 -15.00 -5.26 12.84
N LYS A 193 -14.09 -5.40 13.81
CA LYS A 193 -14.13 -6.44 14.85
C LYS A 193 -15.07 -6.01 15.98
#